data_AF-B8KII4-F1
#
_entry.id   AF-B8KII4-F1
#
_cell.length_a   1.000
_cell.length_b   1.000
_cell.length_c   1.000
_cell.angle_alpha   90.00
_cell.angle_beta   90.00
_cell.angle_gamma   90.00
#
_symmetry.space_group_name_H-M   'P 1'
#
loop_
_entity.id
_entity.type
_entity.pdbx_description
1 polymer ?
#
loop_
_entity_poly.entity_id
_entity_poly.type
_entity_poly.pdbx_seq_one_letter_code
_entity_poly.pdbx_strand_id
1 'polypeptide(L)'
;MKTTLAAVLMLLSASLCTIPAQAQSRPSGFVSDPQVREFAKNLCIDMMTAGETGKDVVAVMEDQMLGYLQLSRATPNYSDKIIAFWNAHTNDFICKGRVDSATRESEHLLKRAIALSMHNHVLYKFLLNHEDTDVNAVEWVVPDPNASSTQANLTHAPWGTGEPETVVDYLDKILADPEASEKFVVSDVARLRKDLVKYYGGKTAKALGY
;
A
#
# COMPACT_ATOMS: atom_id res chain seq x y z
N MET A 1 -74.64 -24.69 -2.84
CA MET A 1 -73.72 -23.83 -2.06
C MET A 1 -72.36 -23.91 -2.74
N LYS A 2 -71.88 -22.80 -3.34
CA LYS A 2 -70.56 -22.70 -3.96
C LYS A 2 -69.77 -21.65 -3.19
N THR A 3 -68.71 -22.05 -2.52
CA THR A 3 -67.81 -21.20 -1.73
C THR A 3 -66.70 -20.68 -2.64
N THR A 4 -66.64 -19.36 -2.80
CA THR A 4 -65.60 -18.66 -3.56
C THR A 4 -64.46 -18.28 -2.60
N LEU A 5 -63.24 -18.75 -2.88
CA LEU A 5 -62.04 -18.39 -2.12
C LEU A 5 -61.35 -17.21 -2.83
N ALA A 6 -61.27 -16.06 -2.16
CA ALA A 6 -60.54 -14.89 -2.67
C ALA A 6 -59.12 -14.88 -2.10
N ALA A 7 -58.12 -14.90 -2.98
CA ALA A 7 -56.72 -14.75 -2.62
C ALA A 7 -56.34 -13.27 -2.61
N VAL A 8 -55.92 -12.77 -1.44
CA VAL A 8 -55.40 -11.40 -1.27
C VAL A 8 -53.90 -11.43 -1.51
N LEU A 9 -53.46 -10.85 -2.63
CA LEU A 9 -52.05 -10.70 -2.99
C LEU A 9 -51.57 -9.34 -2.45
N MET A 10 -50.81 -9.34 -1.35
CA MET A 10 -50.13 -8.12 -0.86
C MET A 10 -48.85 -7.88 -1.67
N LEU A 11 -48.85 -6.80 -2.44
CA LEU A 11 -47.67 -6.25 -3.12
C LEU A 11 -46.85 -5.42 -2.11
N LEU A 12 -45.75 -5.99 -1.59
CA LEU A 12 -44.71 -5.21 -0.92
C LEU A 12 -43.88 -4.47 -1.97
N SER A 13 -44.03 -3.14 -2.02
CA SER A 13 -43.21 -2.24 -2.82
C SER A 13 -41.95 -1.88 -2.03
N ALA A 14 -40.82 -2.51 -2.36
CA ALA A 14 -39.52 -2.14 -1.82
C ALA A 14 -39.01 -0.88 -2.53
N SER A 15 -39.13 0.28 -1.87
CA SER A 15 -38.48 1.53 -2.31
C SER A 15 -36.97 1.42 -2.11
N LEU A 16 -36.24 1.25 -3.22
CA LEU A 16 -34.78 1.35 -3.26
C LEU A 16 -34.37 2.82 -3.11
N CYS A 17 -33.96 3.20 -1.90
CA CYS A 17 -33.26 4.47 -1.68
C CYS A 17 -31.85 4.36 -2.27
N THR A 18 -31.63 4.93 -3.46
CA THR A 18 -30.29 5.15 -4.01
C THR A 18 -29.63 6.30 -3.25
N ILE A 19 -28.72 5.97 -2.33
CA ILE A 19 -27.86 6.97 -1.71
C ILE A 19 -26.75 7.32 -2.72
N PRO A 20 -26.60 8.60 -3.14
CA PRO A 20 -25.48 9.00 -3.97
C PRO A 20 -24.18 8.84 -3.17
N ALA A 21 -23.18 8.16 -3.75
CA ALA A 21 -21.85 8.05 -3.20
C ALA A 21 -21.24 9.46 -3.06
N GLN A 22 -21.20 9.99 -1.83
CA GLN A 22 -20.49 11.23 -1.55
C GLN A 22 -18.99 10.94 -1.60
N ALA A 23 -18.29 11.54 -2.56
CA ALA A 23 -16.83 11.55 -2.60
C ALA A 23 -16.32 12.19 -1.29
N GLN A 24 -15.81 11.37 -0.38
CA GLN A 24 -15.22 11.86 0.86
C GLN A 24 -14.01 12.73 0.50
N SER A 25 -14.08 14.01 0.85
CA SER A 25 -12.95 14.93 0.69
C SER A 25 -11.79 14.44 1.54
N ARG A 26 -10.62 14.22 0.93
CA ARG A 26 -9.39 13.87 1.64
C ARG A 26 -9.18 14.82 2.83
N PRO A 27 -8.86 14.32 4.03
CA PRO A 27 -8.60 15.17 5.18
C PRO A 27 -7.53 16.19 4.84
N SER A 28 -7.79 17.45 5.21
CA SER A 28 -7.07 18.68 4.83
C SER A 28 -5.65 18.82 5.41
N GLY A 29 -4.94 17.72 5.67
CA GLY A 29 -3.63 17.72 6.33
C GLY A 29 -2.46 17.12 5.53
N PHE A 30 -2.72 16.48 4.39
CA PHE A 30 -1.65 15.91 3.55
C PHE A 30 -1.12 16.96 2.58
N VAL A 31 -0.15 17.75 3.03
CA VAL A 31 0.67 18.54 2.10
C VAL A 31 1.77 17.64 1.58
N SER A 32 1.54 17.09 0.39
CA SER A 32 2.50 16.24 -0.31
C SER A 32 3.60 17.08 -0.95
N ASP A 33 4.86 16.69 -0.81
CA ASP A 33 5.99 17.38 -1.44
C ASP A 33 6.22 16.85 -2.87
N PRO A 34 6.01 17.66 -3.93
CA PRO A 34 6.18 17.21 -5.31
C PRO A 34 7.59 16.72 -5.64
N GLN A 35 8.63 17.30 -5.02
CA GLN A 35 10.01 16.89 -5.25
C GLN A 35 10.28 15.52 -4.65
N VAL A 36 9.79 15.28 -3.43
CA VAL A 36 9.92 13.98 -2.77
C VAL A 36 9.12 12.91 -3.51
N ARG A 37 7.94 13.23 -4.03
CA ARG A 37 7.19 12.28 -4.87
C ARG A 37 7.92 11.90 -6.15
N GLU A 38 8.57 12.86 -6.80
CA GLU A 38 9.34 12.58 -8.02
C GLU A 38 10.57 11.73 -7.69
N PHE A 39 11.25 12.03 -6.58
CA PHE A 39 12.31 11.18 -6.05
C PHE A 39 11.81 9.76 -5.76
N ALA A 40 10.71 9.61 -5.02
CA ALA A 40 10.12 8.32 -4.69
C ALA A 40 9.77 7.50 -5.94
N LYS A 41 9.21 8.16 -6.97
CA LYS A 41 8.95 7.52 -8.27
C LYS A 41 10.22 6.94 -8.87
N ASN A 42 11.30 7.71 -8.92
CA ASN A 42 12.58 7.28 -9.48
C ASN A 42 13.23 6.19 -8.63
N LEU A 43 13.18 6.31 -7.29
CA LEU A 43 13.61 5.29 -6.36
C LEU A 43 12.90 3.96 -6.60
N CYS A 44 11.57 3.97 -6.79
CA CYS A 44 10.82 2.75 -7.10
C CYS A 44 11.29 2.11 -8.41
N ILE A 45 11.53 2.89 -9.47
CA ILE A 45 12.03 2.39 -10.76
C ILE A 45 13.40 1.74 -10.60
N ASP A 46 14.32 2.41 -9.90
CA ASP A 46 15.67 1.90 -9.69
C ASP A 46 15.67 0.64 -8.83
N MET A 47 14.83 0.59 -7.79
CA MET A 47 14.64 -0.58 -6.94
C MET A 47 14.16 -1.79 -7.76
N MET A 48 13.17 -1.59 -8.64
CA MET A 48 12.58 -2.65 -9.46
C MET A 48 13.53 -3.16 -10.56
N THR A 49 14.40 -2.29 -11.07
CA THR A 49 15.36 -2.63 -12.15
C THR A 49 16.74 -3.06 -11.63
N ALA A 50 16.98 -2.99 -10.31
CA ALA A 50 18.25 -3.39 -9.70
C ALA A 50 18.63 -4.84 -10.05
N GLY A 51 17.67 -5.77 -9.97
CA GLY A 51 17.89 -7.18 -10.29
C GLY A 51 18.28 -7.41 -11.76
N GLU A 52 17.62 -6.71 -12.69
CA GLU A 52 17.89 -6.80 -14.13
C GLU A 52 19.30 -6.28 -14.47
N THR A 53 19.80 -5.33 -13.69
CA THR A 53 21.14 -4.73 -13.85
C THR A 53 22.22 -5.40 -13.00
N GLY A 54 21.88 -6.48 -12.29
CA GLY A 54 22.80 -7.22 -11.41
C GLY A 54 23.25 -6.42 -10.18
N LYS A 55 22.53 -5.35 -9.83
CA LYS A 55 22.83 -4.50 -8.67
C LYS A 55 22.13 -5.01 -7.42
N ASP A 56 22.78 -4.81 -6.27
CA ASP A 56 22.14 -5.04 -4.98
C ASP A 56 21.13 -3.93 -4.69
N VAL A 57 19.87 -4.33 -4.45
CA VAL A 57 18.77 -3.37 -4.25
C VAL A 57 18.95 -2.51 -3.00
N VAL A 58 19.59 -3.03 -1.95
CA VAL A 58 19.85 -2.26 -0.71
C VAL A 58 20.85 -1.15 -1.01
N ALA A 59 21.93 -1.47 -1.72
CA ALA A 59 22.92 -0.49 -2.16
C ALA A 59 22.29 0.57 -3.09
N VAL A 60 21.42 0.17 -4.03
CA VAL A 60 20.70 1.10 -4.91
C VAL A 60 19.83 2.07 -4.11
N MET A 61 19.04 1.56 -3.17
CA MET A 61 18.19 2.42 -2.33
C MET A 61 19.02 3.39 -1.48
N GLU A 62 20.08 2.90 -0.86
CA GLU A 62 20.99 3.72 -0.06
C GLU A 62 21.65 4.82 -0.92
N ASP A 63 22.18 4.46 -2.10
CA ASP A 63 22.83 5.42 -3.00
C ASP A 63 21.85 6.50 -3.48
N GLN A 64 20.62 6.14 -3.80
CA GLN A 64 19.58 7.10 -4.20
C GLN A 64 19.21 8.06 -3.05
N MET A 65 19.03 7.54 -1.84
CA MET A 65 18.75 8.37 -0.65
C MET A 65 19.93 9.30 -0.33
N LEU A 66 21.16 8.80 -0.36
CA LEU A 66 22.37 9.60 -0.14
C LEU A 66 22.52 10.69 -1.21
N GLY A 67 22.30 10.35 -2.48
CA GLY A 67 22.37 11.29 -3.59
C GLY A 67 21.34 12.40 -3.46
N TYR A 68 20.09 12.06 -3.14
CA TYR A 68 19.01 13.05 -2.95
C TYR A 68 19.29 13.98 -1.76
N LEU A 69 19.75 13.43 -0.63
CA LEU A 69 20.06 14.19 0.58
C LEU A 69 21.42 14.91 0.54
N GLN A 70 22.20 14.75 -0.54
CA GLN A 70 23.56 15.27 -0.68
C GLN A 70 24.48 14.81 0.47
N LEU A 71 24.35 13.55 0.86
CA LEU A 71 25.14 12.91 1.92
C LEU A 71 26.15 11.93 1.32
N SER A 72 27.11 11.51 2.14
CA SER A 72 28.01 10.41 1.83
C SER A 72 28.02 9.40 2.98
N ARG A 73 28.55 8.20 2.74
CA ARG A 73 28.77 7.20 3.81
C ARG A 73 29.78 7.65 4.87
N ALA A 74 30.60 8.68 4.58
CA ALA A 74 31.49 9.31 5.55
C ALA A 74 30.79 10.36 6.41
N THR A 75 29.56 10.76 6.07
CA THR A 75 28.78 11.68 6.88
C THR A 75 28.41 11.01 8.20
N PRO A 76 28.70 11.64 9.37
CA PRO A 76 28.30 11.10 10.66
C PRO A 76 26.79 10.85 10.71
N ASN A 77 26.40 9.65 11.15
CA ASN A 77 25.01 9.22 11.31
C ASN A 77 24.18 9.38 10.03
N TYR A 78 24.75 9.11 8.85
CA TYR A 78 24.00 9.23 7.60
C TYR A 78 22.76 8.32 7.57
N SER A 79 22.82 7.13 8.18
CA SER A 79 21.68 6.22 8.28
C SER A 79 20.50 6.86 9.03
N ASP A 80 20.76 7.46 10.20
CA ASP A 80 19.73 8.19 10.97
C ASP A 80 19.11 9.34 10.16
N LYS A 81 19.91 10.02 9.33
CA LYS A 81 19.41 11.09 8.45
C LYS A 81 18.49 10.56 7.34
N ILE A 82 18.79 9.38 6.79
CA ILE A 82 17.92 8.70 5.82
C ILE A 82 16.58 8.35 6.47
N ILE A 83 16.59 7.79 7.69
CA ILE A 83 15.36 7.41 8.40
C ILE A 83 14.56 8.64 8.82
N ALA A 84 15.22 9.71 9.27
CA ALA A 84 14.54 10.97 9.55
C ALA A 84 13.85 11.54 8.30
N PHE A 85 14.50 11.49 7.14
CA PHE A 85 13.90 11.89 5.86
C PHE A 85 12.72 10.99 5.49
N TRP A 86 12.88 9.67 5.60
CA TRP A 86 11.79 8.72 5.37
C TRP A 86 10.58 9.04 6.25
N ASN A 87 10.77 9.20 7.56
CA ASN A 87 9.69 9.48 8.53
C ASN A 87 8.97 10.80 8.24
N ALA A 88 9.73 11.84 7.87
CA ALA A 88 9.15 13.15 7.54
C ALA A 88 8.27 13.12 6.29
N HIS A 89 8.51 12.17 5.39
CA HIS A 89 7.86 12.07 4.09
C HIS A 89 7.22 10.70 3.84
N THR A 90 6.91 9.94 4.89
CA THR A 90 6.47 8.54 4.78
C THR A 90 5.28 8.40 3.82
N ASN A 91 4.36 9.36 3.78
CA ASN A 91 3.20 9.29 2.89
C ASN A 91 3.48 9.64 1.41
N ASP A 92 4.66 10.21 1.09
CA ASP A 92 5.04 10.65 -0.25
C ASP A 92 5.73 9.55 -1.07
N PHE A 93 6.13 8.44 -0.44
CA PHE A 93 6.81 7.30 -1.08
C PHE A 93 5.86 6.42 -1.92
N ILE A 94 5.24 7.03 -2.93
CA ILE A 94 4.28 6.38 -3.82
C ILE A 94 4.97 5.97 -5.12
N CYS A 95 5.05 4.67 -5.35
CA CYS A 95 5.44 4.09 -6.63
C CYS A 95 4.32 4.29 -7.65
N LYS A 96 4.69 4.68 -8.88
CA LYS A 96 3.77 4.82 -10.01
C LYS A 96 4.12 3.84 -11.11
N GLY A 97 3.09 3.41 -11.84
CA GLY A 97 3.19 2.43 -12.90
C GLY A 97 3.06 1.01 -12.36
N ARG A 98 2.23 0.22 -13.03
CA ARG A 98 2.15 -1.21 -12.82
C ARG A 98 3.35 -1.92 -13.45
N VAL A 99 3.91 -2.87 -12.71
CA VAL A 99 5.00 -3.76 -13.18
C VAL A 99 4.42 -5.06 -13.72
N ASP A 100 3.53 -5.68 -12.95
CA ASP A 100 2.87 -6.94 -13.27
C ASP A 100 1.46 -6.99 -12.65
N SER A 101 0.82 -8.16 -12.67
CA SER A 101 -0.50 -8.38 -12.08
C SER A 101 -0.54 -8.31 -10.55
N ALA A 102 0.60 -8.41 -9.86
CA ALA A 102 0.67 -8.32 -8.41
C ALA A 102 0.64 -6.85 -7.93
N THR A 103 1.17 -5.93 -8.72
CA THR A 103 1.28 -4.49 -8.38
C THR A 103 0.06 -3.65 -8.81
N ARG A 104 -0.19 -2.53 -8.11
CA ARG A 104 -1.18 -1.51 -8.50
C ARG A 104 -0.52 -0.40 -9.35
N GLU A 105 -1.31 0.42 -10.06
CA GLU A 105 -0.76 1.58 -10.79
C GLU A 105 -0.16 2.65 -9.87
N SER A 106 -0.72 2.81 -8.68
CA SER A 106 -0.21 3.67 -7.62
C SER A 106 -0.21 2.86 -6.34
N GLU A 107 0.94 2.80 -5.68
CA GLU A 107 1.10 2.02 -4.46
C GLU A 107 2.24 2.56 -3.60
N HIS A 108 2.07 2.59 -2.28
CA HIS A 108 3.16 2.92 -1.37
C HIS A 108 4.35 1.95 -1.49
N LEU A 109 5.59 2.43 -1.39
CA LEU A 109 6.82 1.65 -1.56
C LEU A 109 6.87 0.41 -0.67
N LEU A 110 6.41 0.51 0.58
CA LEU A 110 6.34 -0.65 1.48
C LEU A 110 5.47 -1.78 0.91
N LYS A 111 4.28 -1.42 0.41
CA LYS A 111 3.32 -2.37 -0.16
C LYS A 111 3.83 -2.92 -1.49
N ARG A 112 4.45 -2.06 -2.33
CA ARG A 112 5.12 -2.47 -3.57
C ARG A 112 6.21 -3.50 -3.33
N ALA A 113 7.04 -3.31 -2.31
CA ALA A 113 8.08 -4.27 -1.94
C ALA A 113 7.50 -5.62 -1.50
N ILE A 114 6.33 -5.62 -0.85
CA ILE A 114 5.61 -6.86 -0.50
C ILE A 114 5.03 -7.52 -1.76
N ALA A 115 4.36 -6.75 -2.61
CA ALA A 115 3.74 -7.23 -3.86
C ALA A 115 4.75 -7.91 -4.79
N LEU A 116 5.98 -7.38 -4.86
CA LEU A 116 7.08 -7.93 -5.66
C LEU A 116 7.93 -8.96 -4.91
N SER A 117 7.52 -9.41 -3.72
CA SER A 117 8.31 -10.31 -2.87
C SER A 117 9.74 -9.82 -2.56
N MET A 118 9.97 -8.51 -2.59
CA MET A 118 11.24 -7.85 -2.30
C MET A 118 11.38 -7.41 -0.83
N HIS A 119 10.34 -7.63 -0.01
CA HIS A 119 10.28 -7.18 1.37
C HIS A 119 11.48 -7.61 2.23
N ASN A 120 12.08 -8.78 1.97
CA ASN A 120 13.27 -9.22 2.69
C ASN A 120 14.49 -8.31 2.46
N HIS A 121 14.61 -7.69 1.29
CA HIS A 121 15.71 -6.77 1.00
C HIS A 121 15.33 -5.33 1.32
N VAL A 122 14.18 -4.88 0.83
CA VAL A 122 13.75 -3.47 0.95
C VAL A 122 13.34 -3.13 2.37
N LEU A 123 12.63 -4.04 3.05
CA LEU A 123 12.18 -3.80 4.42
C LEU A 123 13.24 -4.26 5.41
N TYR A 124 13.51 -5.56 5.54
CA TYR A 124 14.36 -6.05 6.63
C TYR A 124 15.84 -5.63 6.52
N LYS A 125 16.40 -5.49 5.32
CA LYS A 125 17.83 -5.13 5.17
C LYS A 125 18.07 -3.62 5.03
N PHE A 126 17.03 -2.82 4.78
CA PHE A 126 17.17 -1.37 4.61
C PHE A 126 16.32 -0.59 5.60
N LEU A 127 15.00 -0.48 5.39
CA LEU A 127 14.12 0.39 6.20
C LEU A 127 13.98 -0.08 7.66
N LEU A 128 13.72 -1.37 7.87
CA LEU A 128 13.50 -1.98 9.19
C LEU A 128 14.81 -2.42 9.85
N ASN A 129 15.96 -1.90 9.42
CA ASN A 129 17.20 -2.03 10.17
C ASN A 129 17.36 -0.90 11.20
N HIS A 130 16.35 -0.05 11.33
CA HIS A 130 16.31 1.09 12.24
C HIS A 130 14.97 1.09 12.99
N GLU A 131 15.01 1.06 14.32
CA GLU A 131 13.82 0.86 15.17
C GLU A 131 12.84 2.03 15.13
N ASP A 132 13.33 3.23 14.76
CA ASP A 132 12.53 4.46 14.67
C ASP A 132 11.81 4.62 13.32
N THR A 133 11.91 3.65 12.42
CA THR A 133 11.28 3.73 11.09
C THR A 133 9.76 3.78 11.19
N ASP A 134 9.15 4.84 10.67
CA ASP A 134 7.71 4.98 10.56
C ASP A 134 7.18 4.10 9.43
N VAL A 135 6.27 3.20 9.78
CA VAL A 135 5.62 2.26 8.86
C VAL A 135 4.13 2.59 8.67
N ASN A 136 3.65 3.69 9.23
CA ASN A 136 2.24 4.09 9.26
C ASN A 136 1.83 4.97 8.08
N ALA A 137 2.47 4.78 6.93
CA ALA A 137 2.04 5.44 5.69
C ALA A 137 0.57 5.16 5.42
N VAL A 138 -0.22 6.21 5.23
CA VAL A 138 -1.64 6.12 4.86
C VAL A 138 -1.77 6.50 3.40
N GLU A 139 -2.13 5.52 2.58
CA GLU A 139 -2.42 5.71 1.17
C GLU A 139 -3.93 5.67 0.94
N TRP A 140 -4.44 6.67 0.23
CA TRP A 140 -5.80 6.62 -0.31
C TRP A 140 -5.77 5.85 -1.62
N VAL A 141 -6.32 4.62 -1.62
CA VAL A 141 -6.27 3.73 -2.78
C VAL A 141 -7.03 4.37 -3.95
N VAL A 142 -6.30 4.78 -4.99
CA VAL A 142 -6.89 5.36 -6.20
C VAL A 142 -7.15 4.23 -7.20
N PRO A 143 -8.38 4.04 -7.69
CA PRO A 143 -8.64 3.09 -8.77
C PRO A 143 -7.84 3.46 -10.01
N ASP A 144 -7.24 2.45 -10.64
CA ASP A 144 -6.66 2.57 -11.97
C ASP A 144 -7.78 2.83 -13.00
N PRO A 145 -7.84 4.02 -13.63
CA PRO A 145 -8.89 4.35 -14.59
C PRO A 145 -8.83 3.50 -15.87
N ASN A 146 -7.72 2.81 -16.12
CA ASN A 146 -7.50 1.95 -17.27
C ASN A 146 -7.57 0.46 -16.94
N ALA A 147 -7.81 0.08 -15.67
CA ALA A 147 -7.99 -1.32 -15.31
C ALA A 147 -9.22 -1.86 -16.03
N SER A 148 -9.02 -2.80 -16.95
CA SER A 148 -10.13 -3.55 -17.57
C SER A 148 -10.97 -4.20 -16.46
N SER A 149 -12.30 -4.27 -16.64
CA SER A 149 -13.20 -4.95 -15.68
C SER A 149 -12.81 -6.41 -15.38
N THR A 150 -12.04 -7.05 -16.27
CA THR A 150 -11.48 -8.40 -16.07
C THR A 150 -10.18 -8.36 -15.26
N GLN A 151 -9.40 -7.28 -15.35
CA GLN A 151 -8.21 -7.03 -14.52
C GLN A 151 -8.54 -6.44 -13.15
N ALA A 152 -9.71 -5.81 -12.99
CA ALA A 152 -10.26 -5.42 -11.69
C ALA A 152 -10.48 -6.63 -10.76
N ASN A 153 -10.66 -7.83 -11.35
CA ASN A 153 -10.72 -9.09 -10.61
C ASN A 153 -9.34 -9.74 -10.37
N LEU A 154 -8.28 -9.36 -11.11
CA LEU A 154 -6.94 -9.98 -11.02
C LEU A 154 -5.95 -9.17 -10.19
N THR A 155 -6.15 -7.85 -10.13
CA THR A 155 -5.40 -6.97 -9.25
C THR A 155 -6.04 -6.97 -7.88
N HIS A 156 -5.29 -6.57 -6.86
CA HIS A 156 -5.73 -6.29 -5.50
C HIS A 156 -6.77 -5.14 -5.40
N ALA A 157 -7.74 -5.09 -6.34
CA ALA A 157 -8.80 -4.13 -6.53
C ALA A 157 -10.21 -4.54 -6.03
N PRO A 158 -10.51 -5.77 -5.52
CA PRO A 158 -11.76 -5.93 -4.76
C PRO A 158 -11.70 -5.22 -3.39
N TRP A 159 -10.51 -4.78 -2.97
CA TRP A 159 -10.25 -4.18 -1.67
C TRP A 159 -10.46 -2.66 -1.63
N GLY A 160 -11.69 -2.21 -1.86
CA GLY A 160 -12.14 -0.85 -1.53
C GLY A 160 -11.38 0.28 -2.23
N THR A 161 -11.89 0.75 -3.36
CA THR A 161 -11.38 1.98 -3.97
C THR A 161 -11.79 3.17 -3.10
N GLY A 162 -10.86 4.10 -2.87
CA GLY A 162 -11.12 5.30 -2.08
C GLY A 162 -11.04 5.14 -0.57
N GLU A 163 -10.70 3.96 -0.05
CA GLU A 163 -10.44 3.78 1.38
C GLU A 163 -8.98 4.11 1.74
N PRO A 164 -8.74 4.69 2.92
CA PRO A 164 -7.40 4.86 3.47
C PRO A 164 -6.85 3.48 3.89
N GLU A 165 -5.62 3.18 3.51
CA GLU A 165 -5.00 1.88 3.72
C GLU A 165 -3.52 2.04 4.12
N THR A 166 -3.13 1.42 5.24
CA THR A 166 -1.73 1.29 5.65
C THR A 166 -1.09 0.00 5.15
N VAL A 167 0.21 -0.18 5.39
CA VAL A 167 0.87 -1.47 5.14
C VAL A 167 0.29 -2.59 6.01
N VAL A 168 -0.21 -2.30 7.22
CA VAL A 168 -0.82 -3.31 8.09
C VAL A 168 -2.18 -3.73 7.53
N ASP A 169 -3.01 -2.78 7.08
CA ASP A 169 -4.26 -3.11 6.40
C ASP A 169 -4.00 -3.97 5.16
N TYR A 170 -2.99 -3.60 4.37
CA TYR A 170 -2.60 -4.35 3.18
C TYR A 170 -2.19 -5.81 3.49
N LEU A 171 -1.39 -6.01 4.54
CA LEU A 171 -1.00 -7.35 4.98
C LEU A 171 -2.20 -8.15 5.54
N ASP A 172 -3.08 -7.51 6.30
CA ASP A 172 -4.29 -8.14 6.82
C ASP A 172 -5.22 -8.61 5.68
N LYS A 173 -5.31 -7.84 4.59
CA LYS A 173 -6.04 -8.23 3.37
C LYS A 173 -5.42 -9.46 2.70
N ILE A 174 -4.09 -9.50 2.53
CA ILE A 174 -3.40 -10.68 2.00
C ILE A 174 -3.67 -11.91 2.89
N LEU A 175 -3.61 -11.77 4.21
CA LEU A 175 -3.82 -12.88 5.13
C LEU A 175 -5.28 -13.37 5.18
N ALA A 176 -6.24 -12.53 4.81
CA ALA A 176 -7.65 -12.87 4.73
C ALA A 176 -8.05 -13.51 3.39
N ASP A 177 -7.21 -13.38 2.35
CA ASP A 177 -7.48 -13.92 1.03
C ASP A 177 -7.20 -15.44 0.98
N PRO A 178 -8.23 -16.28 0.72
CA PRO A 178 -8.04 -17.73 0.63
C PRO A 178 -7.12 -18.16 -0.53
N GLU A 179 -6.91 -17.30 -1.53
CA GLU A 179 -6.03 -17.56 -2.69
C GLU A 179 -4.63 -16.93 -2.52
N ALA A 180 -4.33 -16.32 -1.38
CA ALA A 180 -3.05 -15.62 -1.16
C ALA A 180 -1.82 -16.51 -1.38
N SER A 181 -1.91 -17.81 -1.11
CA SER A 181 -0.81 -18.75 -1.29
C SER A 181 -0.38 -18.93 -2.75
N GLU A 182 -1.21 -18.53 -3.72
CA GLU A 182 -0.84 -18.55 -5.14
C GLU A 182 0.16 -17.44 -5.51
N LYS A 183 0.21 -16.37 -4.72
CA LYS A 183 1.00 -15.16 -5.01
C LYS A 183 2.05 -14.86 -3.94
N PHE A 184 1.81 -15.28 -2.71
CA PHE A 184 2.60 -14.91 -1.55
C PHE A 184 3.04 -16.12 -0.73
N VAL A 185 4.22 -16.00 -0.12
CA VAL A 185 4.62 -16.87 0.99
C VAL A 185 3.89 -16.39 2.25
N VAL A 186 2.70 -16.93 2.49
CA VAL A 186 1.78 -16.47 3.56
C VAL A 186 2.44 -16.43 4.95
N SER A 187 3.35 -17.37 5.25
CA SER A 187 4.11 -17.35 6.51
C SER A 187 5.04 -16.15 6.67
N ASP A 188 5.63 -15.67 5.57
CA ASP A 188 6.50 -14.50 5.57
C ASP A 188 5.68 -13.21 5.71
N VAL A 189 4.51 -13.16 5.06
CA VAL A 189 3.52 -12.08 5.23
C VAL A 189 3.06 -11.99 6.68
N ALA A 190 2.70 -13.13 7.29
CA ALA A 190 2.26 -13.18 8.69
C ALA A 190 3.38 -12.75 9.66
N ARG A 191 4.63 -13.17 9.40
CA ARG A 191 5.80 -12.75 10.16
C ARG A 191 6.02 -11.24 10.06
N LEU A 192 6.03 -10.70 8.83
CA LEU A 192 6.19 -9.27 8.60
C LEU A 192 5.10 -8.46 9.29
N ARG A 193 3.84 -8.86 9.17
CA ARG A 193 2.71 -8.21 9.85
C ARG A 193 2.89 -8.18 11.36
N LYS A 194 3.35 -9.29 11.96
CA LYS A 194 3.67 -9.36 13.38
C LYS A 194 4.81 -8.44 13.77
N ASP A 195 5.88 -8.41 12.99
CA ASP A 195 7.08 -7.62 13.30
C ASP A 195 6.79 -6.11 13.18
N LEU A 196 6.07 -5.67 12.13
CA LEU A 196 5.64 -4.29 11.95
C LEU A 196 4.80 -3.79 13.14
N VAL A 197 3.82 -4.58 13.58
CA VAL A 197 2.97 -4.19 14.72
C VAL A 197 3.75 -4.21 16.03
N LYS A 198 4.58 -5.23 16.27
CA LYS A 198 5.24 -5.44 17.56
C LYS A 198 6.43 -4.50 17.78
N TYR A 199 7.25 -4.28 16.75
CA TYR A 199 8.53 -3.58 16.89
C TYR A 199 8.53 -2.18 16.30
N TYR A 200 7.67 -1.90 15.30
CA TYR A 200 7.63 -0.62 14.60
C TYR A 200 6.34 0.17 14.83
N GLY A 201 5.49 -0.29 15.77
CA GLY A 201 4.24 0.39 16.10
C GLY A 201 3.27 0.52 14.93
N GLY A 202 3.33 -0.41 13.97
CA GLY A 202 2.45 -0.43 12.80
C GLY A 202 0.98 -0.51 13.19
N LYS A 203 0.16 0.34 12.56
CA LYS A 203 -1.28 0.48 12.82
C LYS A 203 -2.09 0.37 11.53
N THR A 204 -3.34 -0.04 11.67
CA THR A 204 -4.35 0.08 10.61
C THR A 204 -4.76 1.53 10.43
N ALA A 205 -5.30 1.89 9.25
CA ALA A 205 -5.83 3.22 8.97
C ALA A 205 -6.91 3.60 10.00
N LYS A 206 -7.79 2.65 10.34
CA LYS A 206 -8.80 2.82 11.39
C LYS A 206 -8.19 3.18 12.75
N ALA A 207 -7.09 2.52 13.15
CA ALA A 207 -6.41 2.81 14.41
C ALA A 207 -5.69 4.18 14.41
N LEU A 208 -5.47 4.76 13.23
CA LEU A 208 -4.93 6.11 13.04
C LEU A 208 -6.03 7.18 12.92
N GLY A 209 -7.32 6.80 12.99
CA GLY A 209 -8.46 7.71 12.94
C GLY A 209 -8.97 8.03 11.53
N TYR A 210 -8.67 7.16 10.56
CA TYR A 210 -9.21 7.23 9.20
C TYR A 210 -10.40 6.29 9.00
#